data_AF-M5G6Z7-F1
#
_entry.id   AF-M5G6Z7-F1
#
_cell.length_a   1.000
_cell.length_b   1.000
_cell.length_c   1.000
_cell.angle_alpha   90.00
_cell.angle_beta   90.00
_cell.angle_gamma   90.00
#
_symmetry.space_group_name_H-M   'P 1'
#
loop_
_entity.id
_entity.type
_entity.pdbx_description
1 polymer ?
#
loop_
_entity_poly.entity_id
_entity_poly.type
_entity_poly.pdbx_seq_one_letter_code
_entity_poly.pdbx_strand_id
1 'polypeptide(L)'
;MHRPRRRLRTNDIISPVYHRRCLALPLPASALPPNLPPVPDAPGYLPPTSTPTPSPHSPRTVNPLDAYILARFQRLRSSACITPLRRLLTEYNENSSRVLPEYLPYEPSPPKERRVDFHQGQDGGTVLVAHVIADPKGEEKVIVCSGFPIRTRYAQQGERGGRTLIVSCTHTLEQVRFLAPPDAGGTTLIFTSLGRAVPATAIPSSLPNRDLTLLSIPQQAESYFHPLPVSPYPLPEEAEIGVHNSAEEAGGQGWERWINGKLWRRWAMGRVEGYKDQAWREAKPGTYDHLAHLVFLPLPTASSSGGPIMASESGAVIGIIIGDRVEGVRGQKGWAVPAEAVFEMFSLPGLVLKKGK
;
A
#
# COMPACT_ATOMS: atom_id res chain seq x y z
N MET A 1 -21.46 -59.80 20.79
CA MET A 1 -22.19 -58.67 20.16
C MET A 1 -21.48 -57.36 20.47
N HIS A 2 -20.60 -56.87 19.58
CA HIS A 2 -20.16 -55.48 19.58
C HIS A 2 -19.64 -55.14 18.18
N ARG A 3 -20.34 -54.23 17.48
CA ARG A 3 -19.95 -53.70 16.16
C ARG A 3 -18.96 -52.55 16.33
N PRO A 4 -17.91 -52.43 15.50
CA PRO A 4 -17.13 -51.20 15.42
C PRO A 4 -17.80 -50.18 14.49
N ARG A 5 -17.88 -48.92 14.95
CA ARG A 5 -18.37 -47.77 14.18
C ARG A 5 -17.34 -47.35 13.12
N ARG A 6 -17.77 -47.42 11.86
CA ARG A 6 -17.12 -46.89 10.65
C ARG A 6 -17.07 -45.35 10.74
N ARG A 7 -15.90 -44.73 10.76
CA ARG A 7 -15.76 -43.28 10.55
C ARG A 7 -15.92 -42.97 9.06
N LEU A 8 -16.87 -42.08 8.75
CA LEU A 8 -17.13 -41.54 7.43
C LEU A 8 -15.97 -40.61 7.02
N ARG A 9 -15.43 -40.82 5.81
CA ARG A 9 -14.56 -39.88 5.12
C ARG A 9 -15.42 -38.70 4.64
N THR A 10 -15.07 -37.49 5.02
CA THR A 10 -15.60 -36.26 4.41
C THR A 10 -14.78 -35.92 3.18
N ASN A 11 -15.50 -35.71 2.08
CA ASN A 11 -15.02 -35.46 0.74
C ASN A 11 -14.24 -34.14 0.64
N ASP A 12 -13.16 -34.19 -0.15
CA ASP A 12 -12.45 -33.04 -0.68
C ASP A 12 -13.40 -32.22 -1.57
N ILE A 13 -13.61 -30.95 -1.20
CA ILE A 13 -14.21 -29.94 -2.06
C ILE A 13 -13.06 -29.26 -2.80
N ILE A 14 -12.82 -29.69 -4.04
CA ILE A 14 -11.93 -29.02 -4.99
C ILE A 14 -12.75 -27.90 -5.64
N SER A 15 -12.45 -26.65 -5.28
CA SER A 15 -12.95 -25.48 -6.00
C SER A 15 -11.99 -25.12 -7.14
N PRO A 16 -12.49 -24.76 -8.35
CA PRO A 16 -11.64 -24.30 -9.44
C PRO A 16 -11.14 -22.88 -9.14
N VAL A 17 -9.81 -22.74 -9.06
CA VAL A 17 -9.11 -21.46 -8.88
C VAL A 17 -9.14 -20.68 -10.20
N TYR A 18 -10.02 -19.68 -10.28
CA TYR A 18 -9.94 -18.65 -11.31
C TYR A 18 -8.82 -17.66 -10.95
N HIS A 19 -7.79 -17.59 -11.79
CA HIS A 19 -6.72 -16.60 -11.71
C HIS A 19 -7.20 -15.25 -12.26
N ARG A 20 -7.60 -14.36 -11.35
CA ARG A 20 -7.45 -12.91 -11.53
C ARG A 20 -6.40 -12.46 -10.52
N ARG A 21 -5.57 -11.49 -10.90
CA ARG A 21 -4.86 -10.69 -9.89
C ARG A 21 -5.84 -10.31 -8.81
N CYS A 22 -5.45 -10.55 -7.58
CA CYS A 22 -6.09 -9.98 -6.43
C CYS A 22 -5.63 -8.49 -6.41
N LEU A 23 -6.08 -7.72 -7.42
CA LEU A 23 -6.16 -6.27 -7.32
C LEU A 23 -6.94 -5.99 -6.03
N ALA A 24 -6.56 -4.98 -5.25
CA ALA A 24 -7.24 -4.63 -3.99
C ALA A 24 -8.76 -4.74 -4.18
N LEU A 25 -9.32 -5.86 -3.72
CA LEU A 25 -10.75 -6.08 -3.81
C LEU A 25 -11.33 -5.21 -2.70
N PRO A 26 -12.37 -4.41 -2.97
CA PRO A 26 -13.10 -3.79 -1.88
C PRO A 26 -13.53 -4.90 -0.93
N LEU A 27 -13.11 -4.78 0.34
CA LEU A 27 -13.59 -5.64 1.41
C LEU A 27 -15.13 -5.67 1.36
N PRO A 28 -15.77 -6.82 1.63
CA PRO A 28 -17.23 -6.90 1.62
C PRO A 28 -17.82 -5.87 2.58
N ALA A 29 -18.80 -5.12 2.08
CA ALA A 29 -19.60 -4.17 2.85
C ALA A 29 -20.46 -4.93 3.88
N SER A 30 -19.87 -5.31 5.00
CA SER A 30 -20.56 -5.93 6.12
C SER A 30 -20.59 -4.95 7.31
N ALA A 31 -21.15 -3.77 7.07
CA ALA A 31 -21.55 -2.79 8.09
C ALA A 31 -22.62 -1.84 7.54
N LEU A 32 -23.70 -2.37 6.94
CA LEU A 32 -24.92 -1.62 6.67
C LEU A 32 -26.03 -2.06 7.65
N PRO A 33 -26.85 -1.12 8.16
CA PRO A 33 -27.85 -1.38 9.20
C PRO A 33 -28.99 -2.29 8.70
N PRO A 34 -29.67 -3.01 9.61
CA PRO A 34 -30.77 -3.89 9.27
C PRO A 34 -32.00 -3.02 8.99
N ASN A 35 -32.34 -2.79 7.72
CA ASN A 35 -33.69 -2.52 7.23
C ASN A 35 -33.62 -2.03 5.77
N LEU A 36 -33.64 -2.98 4.85
CA LEU A 36 -34.10 -2.73 3.47
C LEU A 36 -35.27 -3.69 3.17
N PRO A 37 -36.28 -3.23 2.42
CA PRO A 37 -37.47 -4.04 2.11
C PRO A 37 -37.12 -5.19 1.15
N PRO A 38 -37.94 -6.28 1.15
CA PRO A 38 -37.66 -7.47 0.36
C PRO A 38 -37.75 -7.20 -1.15
N VAL A 39 -36.81 -7.79 -1.88
CA VAL A 39 -36.76 -7.84 -3.36
C VAL A 39 -37.77 -8.90 -3.85
N PRO A 40 -38.55 -8.63 -4.91
CA PRO A 40 -39.53 -9.58 -5.45
C PRO A 40 -38.88 -10.76 -6.21
N ASP A 41 -39.54 -11.92 -6.15
CA ASP A 41 -39.11 -13.20 -6.72
C ASP A 41 -38.91 -13.15 -8.24
N ALA A 42 -37.78 -13.70 -8.72
CA ALA A 42 -37.52 -13.93 -10.13
C ALA A 42 -37.99 -15.35 -10.55
N PRO A 43 -38.63 -15.50 -11.73
CA PRO A 43 -39.11 -16.80 -12.20
C PRO A 43 -38.06 -17.57 -13.02
N GLY A 44 -38.09 -18.90 -12.90
CA GLY A 44 -37.77 -19.84 -14.01
C GLY A 44 -36.44 -20.59 -13.92
N TYR A 45 -36.50 -21.82 -13.40
CA TYR A 45 -35.47 -22.86 -13.52
C TYR A 45 -35.29 -23.32 -14.98
N LEU A 46 -34.03 -23.43 -15.45
CA LEU A 46 -33.65 -24.21 -16.64
C LEU A 46 -32.74 -25.39 -16.25
N PRO A 47 -32.80 -26.53 -16.97
CA PRO A 47 -32.13 -27.78 -16.59
C PRO A 47 -30.61 -27.79 -16.88
N PRO A 48 -29.85 -28.71 -16.24
CA PRO A 48 -28.40 -28.67 -16.23
C PRO A 48 -27.78 -29.11 -17.57
N THR A 49 -26.96 -28.24 -18.14
CA THR A 49 -26.10 -28.52 -19.29
C THR A 49 -24.88 -29.33 -18.87
N SER A 50 -24.50 -30.29 -19.72
CA SER A 50 -23.40 -31.24 -19.55
C SER A 50 -22.06 -30.61 -19.13
N THR A 51 -21.45 -31.20 -18.11
CA THR A 51 -20.10 -30.90 -17.60
C THR A 51 -19.03 -31.11 -18.69
N PRO A 52 -18.26 -30.07 -19.06
CA PRO A 52 -17.09 -30.24 -19.91
C PRO A 52 -15.93 -30.86 -19.13
N THR A 53 -15.29 -31.85 -19.75
CA THR A 53 -14.09 -32.55 -19.32
C THR A 53 -12.94 -31.55 -19.04
N PRO A 54 -12.19 -31.67 -17.93
CA PRO A 54 -11.09 -30.75 -17.62
C PRO A 54 -9.94 -30.93 -18.62
N SER A 55 -9.68 -29.88 -19.40
CA SER A 55 -8.53 -29.80 -20.31
C SER A 55 -7.20 -29.86 -19.54
N PRO A 56 -6.16 -30.52 -20.10
CA PRO A 56 -4.85 -30.62 -19.49
C PRO A 56 -4.23 -29.23 -19.27
N HIS A 57 -3.67 -29.05 -18.07
CA HIS A 57 -3.11 -27.81 -17.55
C HIS A 57 -2.14 -27.14 -18.53
N SER A 58 -2.56 -26.03 -19.13
CA SER A 58 -1.64 -25.10 -19.79
C SER A 58 -0.58 -24.66 -18.79
N PRO A 59 0.72 -24.61 -19.17
CA PRO A 59 1.78 -24.16 -18.28
C PRO A 59 1.45 -22.76 -17.75
N ARG A 60 1.45 -22.60 -16.41
CA ARG A 60 1.23 -21.32 -15.72
C ARG A 60 2.25 -20.30 -16.26
N THR A 61 1.79 -19.30 -17.00
CA THR A 61 2.61 -18.15 -17.41
C THR A 61 2.88 -17.30 -16.17
N VAL A 62 4.07 -17.44 -15.59
CA VAL A 62 4.48 -16.66 -14.43
C VAL A 62 4.68 -15.21 -14.85
N ASN A 63 4.05 -14.27 -14.13
CA ASN A 63 4.22 -12.84 -14.35
C ASN A 63 5.72 -12.46 -14.28
N PRO A 64 6.29 -11.76 -15.28
CA PRO A 64 7.70 -11.36 -15.28
C PRO A 64 8.13 -10.54 -14.05
N LEU A 65 7.24 -9.75 -13.47
CA LEU A 65 7.50 -8.99 -12.24
C LEU A 65 7.61 -9.94 -11.03
N ASP A 66 6.66 -10.85 -10.88
CA ASP A 66 6.65 -11.81 -9.77
C ASP A 66 7.90 -12.69 -9.83
N ALA A 67 8.25 -13.21 -11.02
CA ALA A 67 9.47 -13.98 -11.22
C ALA A 67 10.73 -13.19 -10.81
N TYR A 68 10.78 -11.88 -11.13
CA TYR A 68 11.87 -11.01 -10.72
C TYR A 68 11.94 -10.83 -9.20
N ILE A 69 10.80 -10.59 -8.56
CA ILE A 69 10.70 -10.39 -7.10
C ILE A 69 11.09 -11.68 -6.37
N LEU A 70 10.55 -12.83 -6.78
CA LEU A 70 10.82 -14.14 -6.19
C LEU A 70 12.30 -14.52 -6.35
N ALA A 71 12.91 -14.26 -7.50
CA ALA A 71 14.34 -14.48 -7.68
C ALA A 71 15.21 -13.63 -6.74
N ARG A 72 14.76 -12.42 -6.36
CA ARG A 72 15.45 -11.58 -5.36
C ARG A 72 15.20 -12.05 -3.94
N PHE A 73 13.97 -12.45 -3.62
CA PHE A 73 13.62 -13.07 -2.35
C PHE A 73 14.48 -14.31 -2.08
N GLN A 74 14.60 -15.22 -3.04
CA GLN A 74 15.39 -16.44 -2.91
C GLN A 74 16.87 -16.15 -2.59
N ARG A 75 17.49 -15.18 -3.27
CA ARG A 75 18.89 -14.78 -2.98
C ARG A 75 19.07 -14.21 -1.58
N LEU A 76 18.14 -13.36 -1.14
CA LEU A 76 18.18 -12.79 0.20
C LEU A 76 17.95 -13.86 1.27
N ARG A 77 17.10 -14.86 0.98
CA ARG A 77 16.73 -15.91 1.94
C ARG A 77 17.93 -16.79 2.29
N SER A 78 18.79 -17.04 1.31
CA SER A 78 20.06 -17.73 1.51
C SER A 78 21.06 -16.95 2.38
N SER A 79 20.87 -15.64 2.57
CA SER A 79 21.80 -14.75 3.29
C SER A 79 21.41 -14.47 4.74
N ALA A 80 20.37 -15.14 5.28
CA ALA A 80 19.87 -15.04 6.67
C ALA A 80 19.45 -13.63 7.18
N CYS A 81 19.45 -12.60 6.34
CA CYS A 81 19.21 -11.20 6.73
C CYS A 81 17.75 -10.75 6.47
N ILE A 82 16.76 -11.62 6.63
CA ILE A 82 15.37 -11.28 6.36
C ILE A 82 14.47 -11.43 7.59
N THR A 83 13.67 -10.41 7.87
CA THR A 83 12.57 -10.52 8.83
C THR A 83 11.43 -11.37 8.24
N PRO A 84 11.01 -12.45 8.92
CA PRO A 84 9.90 -13.28 8.46
C PRO A 84 8.60 -12.51 8.37
N LEU A 85 7.77 -12.81 7.36
CA LEU A 85 6.47 -12.19 7.14
C LEU A 85 5.59 -12.24 8.39
N ARG A 86 5.54 -13.39 9.08
CA ARG A 86 4.77 -13.56 10.32
C ARG A 86 5.13 -12.52 11.39
N ARG A 87 6.42 -12.21 11.54
CA ARG A 87 6.88 -11.20 12.49
C ARG A 87 6.40 -9.80 12.10
N LEU A 88 6.50 -9.46 10.81
CA LEU A 88 5.98 -8.18 10.31
C LEU A 88 4.46 -8.07 10.54
N LEU A 89 3.69 -9.13 10.29
CA LEU A 89 2.24 -9.16 10.55
C LEU A 89 1.91 -9.03 12.04
N THR A 90 2.71 -9.62 12.93
CA THR A 90 2.58 -9.43 14.38
C THR A 90 2.83 -7.97 14.75
N GLU A 91 3.95 -7.39 14.32
CA GLU A 91 4.32 -5.99 14.59
C GLU A 91 3.28 -5.01 14.02
N TYR A 92 2.70 -5.28 12.85
CA TYR A 92 1.62 -4.48 12.28
C TYR A 92 0.39 -4.36 13.19
N ASN A 93 0.02 -5.44 13.88
CA ASN A 93 -1.10 -5.42 14.82
C ASN A 93 -0.68 -4.79 16.15
N GLU A 94 0.48 -5.17 16.69
CA GLU A 94 0.97 -4.70 18.00
C GLU A 94 1.34 -3.20 17.99
N ASN A 95 1.78 -2.67 16.86
CA ASN A 95 2.16 -1.26 16.71
C ASN A 95 1.08 -0.41 16.03
N SER A 96 -0.17 -0.90 15.98
CA SER A 96 -1.30 -0.10 15.51
C SER A 96 -1.49 1.14 16.39
N SER A 97 -1.61 2.30 15.77
CA SER A 97 -1.70 3.62 16.41
C SER A 97 -0.53 3.96 17.34
N ARG A 98 0.63 3.31 17.16
CA ARG A 98 1.81 3.58 17.98
C ARG A 98 2.48 4.88 17.56
N VAL A 99 2.57 5.83 18.48
CA VAL A 99 3.33 7.08 18.27
C VAL A 99 4.82 6.81 18.47
N LEU A 100 5.62 7.18 17.48
CA LEU A 100 7.07 7.07 17.53
C LEU A 100 7.69 8.22 18.33
N PRO A 101 8.80 7.98 19.06
CA PRO A 101 9.49 9.03 19.83
C PRO A 101 10.26 10.00 18.94
N GLU A 102 10.46 9.66 17.66
CA GLU A 102 11.00 10.55 16.65
C GLU A 102 9.95 11.57 16.20
N TYR A 103 10.40 12.71 15.67
CA TYR A 103 9.53 13.66 14.99
C TYR A 103 9.77 13.62 13.48
N LEU A 104 8.71 13.88 12.71
CA LEU A 104 8.77 14.07 11.27
C LEU A 104 8.93 15.57 10.98
N PRO A 105 9.96 16.00 10.24
CA PRO A 105 10.10 17.40 9.85
C PRO A 105 8.92 17.88 9.01
N TYR A 106 8.43 19.08 9.33
CA TYR A 106 7.42 19.77 8.52
C TYR A 106 8.13 20.48 7.37
N GLU A 107 7.96 19.99 6.14
CA GLU A 107 8.67 20.50 4.96
C GLU A 107 7.69 20.96 3.85
N PRO A 108 6.86 22.00 4.08
CA PRO A 108 5.91 22.50 3.07
C PRO A 108 6.58 23.27 1.93
N SER A 109 7.79 23.80 2.15
CA SER A 109 8.57 24.53 1.16
C SER A 109 10.01 23.99 1.15
N PRO A 110 10.21 22.74 0.70
CA PRO A 110 11.52 22.11 0.73
C PRO A 110 12.51 22.85 -0.20
N PRO A 111 13.82 22.78 0.11
CA PRO A 111 14.86 23.35 -0.74
C PRO A 111 14.88 22.63 -2.10
N LYS A 112 15.37 23.30 -3.16
CA LYS A 112 15.25 22.83 -4.55
C LYS A 112 15.81 21.42 -4.75
N GLU A 113 16.87 21.06 -4.03
CA GLU A 113 17.55 19.77 -4.11
C GLU A 113 16.72 18.61 -3.54
N ARG A 114 15.67 18.92 -2.76
CA ARG A 114 14.73 17.95 -2.18
C ARG A 114 13.38 17.93 -2.89
N ARG A 115 13.17 18.81 -3.87
CA ARG A 115 11.93 18.83 -4.66
C ARG A 115 11.99 17.72 -5.70
N VAL A 116 10.87 17.03 -5.87
CA VAL A 116 10.72 16.11 -7.00
C VAL A 116 10.44 16.93 -8.26
N ASP A 117 11.27 16.72 -9.29
CA ASP A 117 11.02 17.27 -10.63
C ASP A 117 10.17 16.26 -11.44
N PHE A 118 8.93 16.65 -11.76
CA PHE A 118 8.00 15.81 -12.52
C PHE A 118 8.38 15.64 -13.99
N HIS A 119 9.29 16.47 -14.52
CA HIS A 119 9.64 16.53 -15.94
C HIS A 119 10.98 15.87 -16.27
N GLN A 120 11.90 15.79 -15.30
CA GLN A 120 13.28 15.34 -15.55
C GLN A 120 13.53 13.82 -15.41
N GLY A 121 12.49 13.00 -15.21
CA GLY A 121 12.64 11.53 -15.13
C GLY A 121 13.57 11.03 -14.03
N GLN A 122 13.94 11.90 -13.07
CA GLN A 122 14.81 11.54 -11.96
C GLN A 122 14.10 10.58 -11.01
N ASP A 123 14.89 9.94 -10.13
CA ASP A 123 14.36 9.13 -9.05
C ASP A 123 13.47 9.98 -8.13
N GLY A 124 12.17 10.03 -8.41
CA GLY A 124 11.17 10.81 -7.66
C GLY A 124 10.90 10.31 -6.24
N GLY A 125 11.82 9.55 -5.65
CA GLY A 125 11.72 9.04 -4.29
C GLY A 125 10.62 7.99 -4.09
N THR A 126 10.09 7.38 -5.15
CA THR A 126 9.09 6.31 -5.01
C THR A 126 9.74 4.93 -5.02
N VAL A 127 9.24 4.04 -4.17
CA VAL A 127 9.68 2.65 -4.06
C VAL A 127 8.54 1.69 -4.40
N LEU A 128 8.89 0.49 -4.88
CA LEU A 128 7.94 -0.62 -4.96
C LEU A 128 8.04 -1.43 -3.68
N VAL A 129 6.92 -1.65 -3.00
CA VAL A 129 6.83 -2.53 -1.85
C VAL A 129 6.22 -3.85 -2.34
N ALA A 130 6.87 -4.97 -2.03
CA ALA A 130 6.44 -6.29 -2.43
C ALA A 130 6.36 -7.22 -1.21
N HIS A 131 5.16 -7.68 -0.90
CA HIS A 131 4.93 -8.71 0.11
C HIS A 131 4.96 -10.08 -0.56
N VAL A 132 5.90 -10.92 -0.13
CA VAL A 132 6.10 -12.27 -0.63
C VAL A 132 5.52 -13.24 0.39
N ILE A 133 4.61 -14.10 -0.06
CA ILE A 133 4.06 -15.24 0.70
C ILE A 133 4.68 -16.50 0.13
N ALA A 134 5.38 -17.26 0.96
CA ALA A 134 5.94 -18.56 0.59
C ALA A 134 5.18 -19.68 1.31
N ASP A 135 4.24 -20.31 0.60
CA ASP A 135 3.44 -21.42 1.12
C ASP A 135 4.33 -22.67 1.30
N PRO A 136 4.20 -23.42 2.40
CA PRO A 136 4.88 -24.71 2.59
C PRO A 136 4.64 -25.73 1.48
N LYS A 137 3.52 -25.62 0.74
CA LYS A 137 3.19 -26.45 -0.43
C LYS A 137 3.99 -26.07 -1.69
N GLY A 138 4.86 -25.08 -1.61
CA GLY A 138 5.69 -24.61 -2.72
C GLY A 138 5.00 -23.57 -3.62
N GLU A 139 3.80 -23.10 -3.26
CA GLU A 139 3.18 -21.97 -3.96
C GLU A 139 3.71 -20.63 -3.41
N GLU A 140 4.26 -19.80 -4.28
CA GLU A 140 4.70 -18.45 -3.93
C GLU A 140 3.74 -17.43 -4.52
N LYS A 141 3.36 -16.43 -3.72
CA LYS A 141 2.50 -15.32 -4.15
C LYS A 141 3.17 -13.99 -3.84
N VAL A 142 2.96 -13.02 -4.71
CA VAL A 142 3.50 -11.66 -4.56
C VAL A 142 2.33 -10.68 -4.61
N ILE A 143 2.28 -9.79 -3.60
CA ILE A 143 1.38 -8.64 -3.57
C ILE A 143 2.25 -7.39 -3.60
N VAL A 144 1.95 -6.46 -4.49
CA VAL A 144 2.75 -5.24 -4.68
C VAL A 144 1.93 -3.98 -4.47
N CYS A 145 2.59 -2.96 -3.92
CA CYS A 145 2.10 -1.59 -3.81
C CYS A 145 3.28 -0.63 -3.98
N SER A 146 2.99 0.66 -3.96
CA SER A 146 3.98 1.73 -3.94
C SER A 146 4.24 2.20 -2.50
N GLY A 147 5.34 2.91 -2.32
CA GLY A 147 5.66 3.61 -1.09
C GLY A 147 6.64 4.73 -1.35
N PHE A 148 7.01 5.47 -0.32
CA PHE A 148 8.07 6.48 -0.39
C PHE A 148 8.84 6.58 0.93
N PRO A 149 10.15 6.84 0.89
CA PRO A 149 10.95 7.05 2.08
C PRO A 149 10.67 8.43 2.67
N ILE A 150 10.68 8.52 3.99
CA ILE A 150 10.66 9.75 4.78
C ILE A 150 11.85 9.74 5.75
N ARG A 151 12.35 10.93 6.09
CA ARG A 151 13.47 11.09 7.04
C ARG A 151 12.95 11.64 8.35
N THR A 152 13.08 10.86 9.42
CA THR A 152 12.74 11.35 10.77
C THR A 152 13.91 12.12 11.38
N ARG A 153 13.65 12.79 12.51
CA ARG A 153 14.68 13.40 13.35
C ARG A 153 14.47 13.02 14.82
N TYR A 154 15.55 12.90 15.58
CA TYR A 154 15.49 12.70 17.04
C TYR A 154 15.37 14.04 17.75
N ALA A 155 14.40 14.17 18.67
CA ALA A 155 14.16 15.40 19.42
C ALA A 155 15.39 15.91 20.20
N GLN A 156 16.27 15.01 20.64
CA GLN A 156 17.42 15.34 21.52
C GLN A 156 18.76 15.57 20.79
N GLN A 157 18.85 15.32 19.47
CA GLN A 157 20.13 15.36 18.74
C GLN A 157 20.20 16.44 17.63
N GLY A 158 19.26 17.39 17.62
CA GLY A 158 19.21 18.43 16.59
C GLY A 158 19.05 17.86 15.18
N GLU A 159 19.68 18.49 14.18
CA GLU A 159 19.54 18.10 12.76
C GLU A 159 20.29 16.81 12.36
N ARG A 160 21.12 16.24 13.24
CA ARG A 160 22.01 15.10 12.91
C ARG A 160 21.47 13.72 13.29
N GLY A 161 20.26 13.64 13.82
CA GLY A 161 19.62 12.38 14.24
C GLY A 161 18.50 11.92 13.30
N GLY A 162 18.13 10.65 13.39
CA GLY A 162 16.94 10.08 12.75
C GLY A 162 17.23 8.83 11.92
N ARG A 163 16.17 8.28 11.32
CA ARG A 163 16.23 7.11 10.44
C ARG A 163 15.35 7.33 9.22
N THR A 164 15.61 6.55 8.17
CA THR A 164 14.73 6.51 7.00
C THR A 164 13.67 5.43 7.22
N LEU A 165 12.40 5.80 7.04
CA LEU A 165 11.25 4.90 7.09
C LEU A 165 10.54 4.93 5.74
N ILE A 166 9.88 3.84 5.35
CA ILE A 166 9.03 3.82 4.16
C ILE A 166 7.58 3.97 4.57
N VAL A 167 6.88 4.95 4.01
CA VAL A 167 5.43 5.10 4.09
C VAL A 167 4.80 4.27 2.96
N SER A 168 3.77 3.51 3.27
CA SER A 168 2.95 2.77 2.29
C SER A 168 1.53 2.54 2.82
N CYS A 169 0.70 1.83 2.07
CA CYS A 169 -0.66 1.46 2.46
C CYS A 169 -0.72 0.20 3.34
N THR A 170 -1.78 0.04 4.14
CA THR A 170 -1.99 -1.17 4.96
C THR A 170 -2.78 -2.26 4.25
N HIS A 171 -3.66 -1.92 3.32
CA HIS A 171 -4.62 -2.87 2.77
C HIS A 171 -3.94 -4.00 2.00
N THR A 172 -2.76 -3.77 1.41
CA THR A 172 -1.96 -4.83 0.79
C THR A 172 -1.38 -5.79 1.83
N LEU A 173 -1.04 -5.28 3.03
CA LEU A 173 -0.60 -6.11 4.15
C LEU A 173 -1.78 -6.88 4.77
N GLU A 174 -2.97 -6.28 4.86
CA GLU A 174 -4.19 -6.99 5.27
C GLU A 174 -4.59 -8.08 4.27
N GLN A 175 -4.44 -7.81 2.99
CA GLN A 175 -4.64 -8.81 1.94
C GLN A 175 -3.65 -9.97 2.12
N VAL A 176 -2.38 -9.68 2.41
CA VAL A 176 -1.38 -10.70 2.73
C VAL A 176 -1.77 -11.51 3.96
N ARG A 177 -2.23 -10.85 5.03
CA ARG A 177 -2.73 -11.52 6.24
C ARG A 177 -3.89 -12.47 5.95
N PHE A 178 -4.80 -12.07 5.06
CA PHE A 178 -5.94 -12.91 4.66
C PHE A 178 -5.50 -14.12 3.80
N LEU A 179 -4.50 -13.93 2.93
CA LEU A 179 -4.06 -14.96 1.99
C LEU A 179 -2.97 -15.88 2.52
N ALA A 180 -2.22 -15.48 3.56
CA ALA A 180 -1.10 -16.23 4.09
C ALA A 180 -1.58 -17.33 5.07
N PRO A 181 -1.29 -18.61 4.79
CA PRO A 181 -1.44 -19.67 5.78
C PRO A 181 -0.72 -19.37 7.11
N PRO A 182 -1.15 -19.93 8.25
CA PRO A 182 -0.50 -19.71 9.54
C PRO A 182 0.98 -20.11 9.60
N ASP A 183 1.38 -21.06 8.76
CA ASP A 183 2.72 -21.60 8.59
C ASP A 183 3.44 -21.05 7.36
N ALA A 184 2.87 -20.05 6.68
CA ALA A 184 3.49 -19.41 5.54
C ALA A 184 4.80 -18.71 5.93
N GLY A 185 5.83 -18.97 5.13
CA GLY A 185 7.05 -18.17 5.12
C GLY A 185 6.85 -16.89 4.30
N GLY A 186 7.97 -16.20 4.05
CA GLY A 186 8.00 -15.01 3.21
C GLY A 186 8.51 -13.78 3.94
N THR A 187 8.34 -12.62 3.31
CA THR A 187 8.80 -11.33 3.84
C THR A 187 8.20 -10.15 3.09
N THR A 188 8.52 -8.93 3.49
CA THR A 188 8.31 -7.71 2.70
C THR A 188 9.63 -7.20 2.17
N LEU A 189 9.72 -6.97 0.86
CA LEU A 189 10.85 -6.38 0.17
C LEU A 189 10.48 -4.97 -0.32
N ILE A 190 11.44 -4.06 -0.24
CA ILE A 190 11.35 -2.69 -0.73
C ILE A 190 12.34 -2.56 -1.87
N PHE A 191 11.86 -2.22 -3.06
CA PHE A 191 12.69 -2.00 -4.23
C PHE A 191 12.88 -0.51 -4.47
N THR A 192 14.14 -0.11 -4.46
CA THR A 192 14.56 1.22 -4.94
C THR A 192 14.24 1.40 -6.42
N SER A 193 14.31 2.64 -6.91
CA SER A 193 14.16 2.99 -8.33
C SER A 193 15.05 2.19 -9.27
N LEU A 194 16.27 1.86 -8.83
CA LEU A 194 17.26 1.06 -9.55
C LEU A 194 16.97 -0.45 -9.49
N GLY A 195 15.87 -0.89 -8.87
CA GLY A 195 15.50 -2.29 -8.71
C GLY A 195 16.32 -3.04 -7.65
N ARG A 196 17.09 -2.33 -6.80
CA ARG A 196 17.75 -2.96 -5.65
C ARG A 196 16.71 -3.30 -4.59
N ALA A 197 16.63 -4.57 -4.21
CA ALA A 197 15.77 -5.09 -3.15
C ALA A 197 16.41 -4.92 -1.77
N VAL A 198 15.64 -4.38 -0.83
CA VAL A 198 16.00 -4.18 0.57
C VAL A 198 14.91 -4.84 1.43
N PRO A 199 15.22 -5.76 2.35
CA PRO A 199 14.20 -6.36 3.20
C PRO A 199 13.69 -5.35 4.23
N ALA A 200 12.38 -5.30 4.45
CA ALA A 200 11.81 -4.59 5.58
C ALA A 200 12.23 -5.29 6.88
N THR A 201 12.69 -4.52 7.86
CA THR A 201 13.21 -5.05 9.12
C THR A 201 12.16 -5.07 10.22
N ALA A 202 11.23 -4.12 10.21
CA ALA A 202 10.16 -4.00 11.19
C ALA A 202 8.99 -3.13 10.69
N ILE A 203 7.85 -3.19 11.37
CA ILE A 203 6.70 -2.27 11.22
C ILE A 203 6.58 -1.42 12.49
N PRO A 204 7.26 -0.26 12.57
CA PRO A 204 7.33 0.53 13.81
C PRO A 204 6.01 1.22 14.18
N SER A 205 5.13 1.48 13.21
CA SER A 205 3.80 2.05 13.43
C SER A 205 2.88 1.78 12.23
N SER A 206 1.59 1.69 12.47
CA SER A 206 0.55 1.59 11.45
C SER A 206 -0.71 2.33 11.89
N LEU A 207 -1.49 2.82 10.93
CA LEU A 207 -2.82 3.38 11.11
C LEU A 207 -3.80 2.64 10.16
N PRO A 208 -4.28 1.44 10.53
CA PRO A 208 -5.17 0.65 9.68
C PRO A 208 -6.46 1.39 9.29
N ASN A 209 -7.00 2.21 10.18
CA ASN A 209 -8.18 3.05 9.94
C ASN A 209 -7.93 4.18 8.93
N ARG A 210 -6.67 4.54 8.68
CA ARG A 210 -6.23 5.51 7.67
C ARG A 210 -5.58 4.85 6.48
N ASP A 211 -5.47 3.53 6.47
CA ASP A 211 -4.73 2.80 5.46
C ASP A 211 -3.25 3.21 5.32
N LEU A 212 -2.55 3.48 6.44
CA LEU A 212 -1.12 3.85 6.42
C LEU A 212 -0.24 2.90 7.24
N THR A 213 0.94 2.57 6.73
CA THR A 213 1.95 1.79 7.47
C THR A 213 3.34 2.38 7.29
N LEU A 214 4.16 2.27 8.34
CA LEU A 214 5.59 2.56 8.28
C LEU A 214 6.38 1.26 8.23
N LEU A 215 7.36 1.17 7.35
CA LEU A 215 8.32 0.07 7.29
C LEU A 215 9.71 0.58 7.64
N SER A 216 10.39 -0.12 8.54
CA SER A 216 11.82 0.11 8.80
C SER A 216 12.69 -0.63 7.79
N ILE A 217 13.84 -0.04 7.46
CA ILE A 217 14.87 -0.62 6.61
C ILE A 217 16.18 -0.80 7.39
N PRO A 218 17.13 -1.63 6.92
CA PRO A 218 18.46 -1.71 7.52
C PRO A 218 19.19 -0.37 7.41
N GLN A 219 19.92 0.03 8.45
CA GLN A 219 20.63 1.31 8.51
C GLN A 219 21.62 1.49 7.35
N GLN A 220 22.34 0.43 6.99
CA GLN A 220 23.28 0.42 5.87
C GLN A 220 22.62 0.61 4.49
N ALA A 221 21.29 0.45 4.41
CA ALA A 221 20.53 0.63 3.17
C ALA A 221 19.91 2.04 3.06
N GLU A 222 19.96 2.87 4.10
CA GLU A 222 19.31 4.20 4.09
C GLU A 222 19.83 5.10 2.96
N SER A 223 21.10 5.01 2.60
CA SER A 223 21.72 5.79 1.52
C SER A 223 21.24 5.38 0.12
N TYR A 224 20.47 4.30 -0.01
CA TYR A 224 19.89 3.87 -1.29
C TYR A 224 18.54 4.55 -1.57
N PHE A 225 18.04 5.32 -0.63
CA PHE A 225 16.73 5.96 -0.69
C PHE A 225 16.89 7.48 -0.74
N HIS A 226 15.97 8.14 -1.43
CA HIS A 226 15.87 9.58 -1.49
C HIS A 226 14.61 10.04 -0.74
N PRO A 227 14.70 10.38 0.56
CA PRO A 227 13.53 10.69 1.37
C PRO A 227 12.78 11.92 0.90
N LEU A 228 11.46 11.78 0.75
CA LEU A 228 10.61 12.87 0.27
C LEU A 228 10.21 13.84 1.39
N PRO A 229 10.15 15.15 1.09
CA PRO A 229 9.60 16.15 1.99
C PRO A 229 8.10 15.96 2.16
N VAL A 230 7.59 16.10 3.39
CA VAL A 230 6.17 15.91 3.71
C VAL A 230 5.58 17.22 4.25
N SER A 231 4.47 17.65 3.66
CA SER A 231 3.70 18.81 4.11
C SER A 231 2.48 18.32 4.89
N PRO A 232 2.27 18.77 6.15
CA PRO A 232 1.01 18.51 6.85
C PRO A 232 -0.13 19.40 6.33
N TYR A 233 0.16 20.40 5.49
CA TYR A 233 -0.81 21.39 5.09
C TYR A 233 -1.58 20.91 3.86
N PRO A 234 -2.91 20.72 3.97
CA PRO A 234 -3.76 20.40 2.83
C PRO A 234 -3.71 21.54 1.80
N LEU A 235 -3.75 21.17 0.52
CA LEU A 235 -3.86 22.15 -0.57
C LEU A 235 -5.32 22.56 -0.76
N PRO A 236 -5.59 23.74 -1.32
CA PRO A 236 -6.95 24.11 -1.72
C PRO A 236 -7.45 23.24 -2.89
N GLU A 237 -8.77 23.23 -3.11
CA GLU A 237 -9.37 22.69 -4.34
C GLU A 237 -8.75 23.33 -5.58
N GLU A 238 -8.72 22.57 -6.68
CA GLU A 238 -8.09 22.93 -7.96
C GLU A 238 -6.56 23.10 -7.91
N ALA A 239 -5.90 22.94 -6.76
CA ALA A 239 -4.45 22.99 -6.68
C ALA A 239 -3.81 21.88 -7.52
N GLU A 240 -2.76 22.23 -8.28
CA GLU A 240 -2.05 21.28 -9.12
C GLU A 240 -1.22 20.29 -8.31
N ILE A 241 -1.29 19.03 -8.71
CA ILE A 241 -0.59 17.92 -8.07
C ILE A 241 0.07 17.00 -9.09
N GLY A 242 1.13 16.32 -8.65
CA GLY A 242 1.71 15.17 -9.32
C GLY A 242 1.32 13.87 -8.61
N VAL A 243 0.71 12.94 -9.34
CA VAL A 243 0.29 11.62 -8.83
C VAL A 243 1.26 10.57 -9.35
N HIS A 244 1.92 9.83 -8.46
CA HIS A 244 2.75 8.72 -8.89
C HIS A 244 1.90 7.56 -9.41
N ASN A 245 2.19 7.12 -10.63
CA ASN A 245 1.54 5.98 -11.24
C ASN A 245 2.52 4.89 -11.65
N SER A 246 2.16 3.63 -11.40
CA SER A 246 2.90 2.46 -11.87
C SER A 246 2.02 1.43 -12.57
N ALA A 247 2.54 0.80 -13.61
CA ALA A 247 1.84 -0.20 -14.40
C ALA A 247 2.82 -1.21 -15.01
N GLU A 248 2.34 -2.37 -15.41
CA GLU A 248 3.19 -3.36 -16.11
C GLU A 248 3.36 -3.06 -17.59
N GLU A 249 2.42 -2.32 -18.16
CA GLU A 249 2.44 -1.88 -19.54
C GLU A 249 2.38 -0.35 -19.58
N ALA A 250 3.13 0.25 -20.50
CA ALA A 250 3.12 1.68 -20.70
C ALA A 250 1.79 2.13 -21.31
N GLY A 251 1.12 3.07 -20.66
CA GLY A 251 -0.14 3.66 -21.14
C GLY A 251 0.06 4.92 -21.99
N GLY A 252 1.07 4.98 -22.86
CA GLY A 252 1.35 6.12 -23.76
C GLY A 252 2.59 6.95 -23.40
N GLN A 253 2.53 8.27 -23.64
CA GLN A 253 3.64 9.20 -23.41
C GLN A 253 3.91 9.43 -21.91
N GLY A 254 5.17 9.69 -21.56
CA GLY A 254 5.60 10.02 -20.19
C GLY A 254 5.80 8.83 -19.24
N TRP A 255 5.65 7.60 -19.75
CA TRP A 255 5.98 6.39 -19.00
C TRP A 255 7.46 6.03 -19.16
N GLU A 256 8.10 5.74 -18.03
CA GLU A 256 9.50 5.34 -17.96
C GLU A 256 9.64 3.95 -17.39
N ARG A 257 10.67 3.23 -17.85
CA ARG A 257 10.98 1.89 -17.31
C ARG A 257 11.41 2.01 -15.85
N TRP A 258 10.83 1.14 -15.03
CA TRP A 258 11.04 1.07 -13.59
C TRP A 258 11.33 -0.37 -13.18
N ILE A 259 11.98 -0.56 -12.02
CA ILE A 259 12.30 -1.87 -11.44
C ILE A 259 12.96 -2.79 -12.47
N ASN A 260 14.11 -2.36 -13.00
CA ASN A 260 14.88 -3.10 -14.02
C ASN A 260 14.05 -3.48 -15.27
N GLY A 261 13.13 -2.58 -15.67
CA GLY A 261 12.27 -2.75 -16.84
C GLY A 261 11.12 -3.75 -16.66
N LYS A 262 10.80 -4.15 -15.43
CA LYS A 262 9.65 -5.02 -15.12
C LYS A 262 8.36 -4.25 -14.87
N LEU A 263 8.48 -2.96 -14.57
CA LEU A 263 7.36 -2.05 -14.43
C LEU A 263 7.63 -0.80 -15.26
N TRP A 264 6.58 -0.03 -15.43
CA TRP A 264 6.60 1.33 -15.91
C TRP A 264 6.12 2.24 -14.78
N ARG A 265 6.68 3.44 -14.72
CA ARG A 265 6.22 4.51 -13.83
C ARG A 265 5.99 5.80 -14.60
N ARG A 266 5.15 6.69 -14.07
CA ARG A 266 5.04 8.08 -14.51
C ARG A 266 4.55 8.96 -13.37
N TRP A 267 4.88 10.24 -13.44
CA TRP A 267 4.13 11.27 -12.72
C TRP A 267 3.00 11.75 -13.61
N ALA A 268 1.76 11.56 -13.16
CA ALA A 268 0.59 12.03 -13.84
C ALA A 268 0.12 13.34 -13.20
N MET A 269 0.17 14.43 -13.95
CA MET A 269 -0.28 15.74 -13.48
C MET A 269 -1.80 15.77 -13.39
N GLY A 270 -2.31 16.46 -12.37
CA GLY A 270 -3.73 16.70 -12.20
C GLY A 270 -3.98 17.70 -11.08
N ARG A 271 -5.09 17.51 -10.36
CA ARG A 271 -5.57 18.49 -9.38
C ARG A 271 -6.28 17.86 -8.20
N VAL A 272 -6.32 18.62 -7.11
CA VAL A 272 -7.18 18.36 -5.96
C VAL A 272 -8.63 18.65 -6.34
N GLU A 273 -9.51 17.68 -6.14
CA GLU A 273 -10.96 17.81 -6.38
C GLU A 273 -11.73 18.13 -5.10
N GLY A 274 -11.10 18.00 -3.93
CA GLY A 274 -11.68 18.32 -2.64
C GLY A 274 -11.33 17.31 -1.56
N TYR A 275 -11.96 17.48 -0.40
CA TYR A 275 -11.73 16.64 0.77
C TYR A 275 -13.03 16.08 1.32
N LYS A 276 -12.92 14.92 1.98
CA LYS A 276 -14.03 14.30 2.70
C LYS A 276 -13.64 13.95 4.12
N ASP A 277 -14.63 13.95 5.02
CA ASP A 277 -14.48 13.41 6.37
C ASP A 277 -14.59 11.87 6.38
N GLN A 278 -14.49 11.26 7.56
CA GLN A 278 -14.58 9.80 7.71
C GLN A 278 -15.94 9.22 7.28
N ALA A 279 -17.00 10.04 7.33
CA ALA A 279 -18.34 9.68 6.90
C ALA A 279 -18.60 10.01 5.41
N TRP A 280 -17.54 10.33 4.66
CA TRP A 280 -17.60 10.72 3.24
C TRP A 280 -18.43 11.97 2.95
N ARG A 281 -18.60 12.85 3.93
CA ARG A 281 -19.19 14.18 3.77
C ARG A 281 -18.12 15.15 3.30
N GLU A 282 -18.53 16.20 2.60
CA GLU A 282 -17.61 17.27 2.19
C GLU A 282 -16.94 17.91 3.40
N ALA A 283 -15.63 18.08 3.31
CA ALA A 283 -14.80 18.70 4.32
C ALA A 283 -13.94 19.78 3.65
N LYS A 284 -13.69 20.89 4.34
CA LYS A 284 -12.93 22.01 3.77
C LYS A 284 -11.59 22.22 4.48
N PRO A 285 -10.47 22.32 3.75
CA PRO A 285 -9.22 22.80 4.32
C PRO A 285 -9.38 24.17 4.98
N GLY A 286 -8.68 24.39 6.09
CA GLY A 286 -8.71 25.67 6.82
C GLY A 286 -9.96 25.92 7.67
N THR A 287 -10.86 24.94 7.78
CA THR A 287 -12.00 24.96 8.73
C THR A 287 -11.72 24.00 9.91
N TYR A 288 -12.72 23.80 10.77
CA TYR A 288 -12.68 22.81 11.85
C TYR A 288 -13.02 21.38 11.37
N ASP A 289 -13.15 21.17 10.05
CA ASP A 289 -13.48 19.86 9.50
C ASP A 289 -12.30 18.91 9.61
N HIS A 290 -12.58 17.65 9.93
CA HIS A 290 -11.59 16.60 9.90
C HIS A 290 -11.37 16.11 8.46
N LEU A 291 -10.17 16.28 7.90
CA LEU A 291 -9.84 15.80 6.55
C LEU A 291 -9.41 14.32 6.59
N ALA A 292 -10.34 13.41 6.31
CA ALA A 292 -10.03 11.98 6.31
C ALA A 292 -9.57 11.48 4.93
N HIS A 293 -10.10 12.07 3.86
CA HIS A 293 -9.85 11.65 2.50
C HIS A 293 -9.56 12.85 1.61
N LEU A 294 -8.52 12.73 0.79
CA LEU A 294 -8.20 13.63 -0.32
C LEU A 294 -8.77 13.01 -1.60
N VAL A 295 -9.59 13.77 -2.34
CA VAL A 295 -10.14 13.38 -3.64
C VAL A 295 -9.37 14.10 -4.74
N PHE A 296 -9.00 13.37 -5.80
CA PHE A 296 -8.14 13.93 -6.83
C PHE A 296 -8.35 13.30 -8.21
N LEU A 297 -7.80 13.98 -9.22
CA LEU A 297 -7.57 13.46 -10.57
C LEU A 297 -6.08 13.66 -10.92
N PRO A 298 -5.49 12.81 -11.79
CA PRO A 298 -6.10 11.71 -12.54
C PRO A 298 -6.27 10.42 -11.72
N LEU A 299 -6.94 9.41 -12.30
CA LEU A 299 -7.11 8.11 -11.65
C LEU A 299 -5.74 7.43 -11.38
N PRO A 300 -5.54 6.88 -10.17
CA PRO A 300 -4.37 6.08 -9.89
C PRO A 300 -4.45 4.73 -10.61
N THR A 301 -3.30 4.17 -10.98
CA THR A 301 -3.20 2.79 -11.47
C THR A 301 -3.12 1.78 -10.33
N ALA A 302 -3.40 0.51 -10.62
CA ALA A 302 -3.60 -0.53 -9.61
C ALA A 302 -2.44 -0.80 -8.64
N SER A 303 -1.20 -0.46 -8.99
CA SER A 303 -0.03 -0.63 -8.10
C SER A 303 0.45 0.66 -7.45
N SER A 304 -0.28 1.75 -7.62
CA SER A 304 0.07 3.08 -7.09
C SER A 304 -0.34 3.28 -5.64
N SER A 305 -1.16 2.41 -5.07
CA SER A 305 -1.55 2.44 -3.66
C SER A 305 -0.33 2.53 -2.75
N GLY A 306 -0.38 3.36 -1.71
CA GLY A 306 0.74 3.71 -0.84
C GLY A 306 1.75 4.69 -1.45
N GLY A 307 1.62 5.02 -2.74
CA GLY A 307 2.46 5.98 -3.44
C GLY A 307 2.14 7.44 -3.05
N PRO A 308 3.10 8.37 -3.25
CA PRO A 308 2.93 9.77 -2.89
C PRO A 308 2.07 10.54 -3.92
N ILE A 309 1.33 11.52 -3.41
CA ILE A 309 0.77 12.65 -4.16
C ILE A 309 1.55 13.89 -3.75
N MET A 310 2.06 14.61 -4.74
CA MET A 310 2.97 15.74 -4.53
C MET A 310 2.29 17.04 -4.93
N ALA A 311 2.53 18.12 -4.19
CA ALA A 311 2.19 19.47 -4.63
C ALA A 311 3.07 19.87 -5.82
N SER A 312 2.46 20.35 -6.92
CA SER A 312 3.19 20.78 -8.11
C SER A 312 4.18 21.92 -7.80
N GLU A 313 3.74 22.90 -7.00
CA GLU A 313 4.51 24.11 -6.69
C GLU A 313 5.71 23.85 -5.76
N SER A 314 5.48 23.11 -4.67
CA SER A 314 6.49 22.93 -3.63
C SER A 314 7.31 21.67 -3.79
N GLY A 315 6.81 20.66 -4.50
CA GLY A 315 7.44 19.34 -4.58
C GLY A 315 7.41 18.58 -3.25
N ALA A 316 6.46 18.89 -2.35
CA ALA A 316 6.23 18.16 -1.10
C ALA A 316 5.08 17.16 -1.20
N VAL A 317 5.16 16.06 -0.46
CA VAL A 317 4.07 15.08 -0.33
C VAL A 317 2.91 15.74 0.43
N ILE A 318 1.72 15.71 -0.18
CA ILE A 318 0.46 16.23 0.38
C ILE A 318 -0.58 15.14 0.60
N GLY A 319 -0.37 13.95 0.05
CA GLY A 319 -1.25 12.81 0.26
C GLY A 319 -0.62 11.49 -0.15
N ILE A 320 -1.30 10.40 0.21
CA ILE A 320 -0.88 9.03 -0.05
C ILE A 320 -2.04 8.32 -0.76
N ILE A 321 -1.77 7.79 -1.95
CA ILE A 321 -2.77 7.15 -2.80
C ILE A 321 -3.32 5.92 -2.08
N ILE A 322 -4.64 5.76 -2.01
CA ILE A 322 -5.27 4.51 -1.58
C ILE A 322 -5.75 3.73 -2.79
N GLY A 323 -6.50 4.39 -3.67
CA GLY A 323 -7.05 3.78 -4.88
C GLY A 323 -8.03 4.71 -5.57
N ASP A 324 -9.03 4.14 -6.21
CA ASP A 324 -10.10 4.83 -6.90
C ASP A 324 -11.47 4.46 -6.35
N ARG A 325 -12.45 5.34 -6.60
CA ARG A 325 -13.84 5.13 -6.19
C ARG A 325 -14.79 5.80 -7.17
N VAL A 326 -15.95 5.17 -7.39
CA VAL A 326 -17.08 5.79 -8.11
C VAL A 326 -17.82 6.75 -7.18
N GLU A 327 -17.87 8.04 -7.54
CA GLU A 327 -18.56 9.09 -6.78
C GLU A 327 -19.87 9.49 -7.50
N GLY A 328 -20.92 8.70 -7.32
CA GLY A 328 -22.25 8.97 -7.85
C GLY A 328 -22.25 9.27 -9.36
N VAL A 329 -22.84 10.40 -9.75
CA VAL A 329 -22.92 10.85 -11.16
C VAL A 329 -21.62 11.51 -11.63
N ARG A 330 -20.72 11.90 -10.70
CA ARG A 330 -19.47 12.63 -11.03
C ARG A 330 -18.37 11.71 -11.58
N GLY A 331 -18.65 10.42 -11.74
CA GLY A 331 -17.74 9.45 -12.32
C GLY A 331 -16.74 8.87 -11.32
N GLN A 332 -15.68 8.27 -11.84
CA GLN A 332 -14.61 7.66 -11.06
C GLN A 332 -13.57 8.71 -10.70
N LYS A 333 -13.12 8.72 -9.44
CA LYS A 333 -12.06 9.62 -8.94
C LYS A 333 -11.02 8.85 -8.14
N GLY A 334 -9.82 9.41 -8.07
CA GLY A 334 -8.80 8.95 -7.14
C GLY A 334 -9.14 9.39 -5.73
N TRP A 335 -8.80 8.56 -4.75
CA TRP A 335 -8.88 8.92 -3.33
C TRP A 335 -7.62 8.50 -2.57
N ALA A 336 -7.29 9.30 -1.57
CA ALA A 336 -6.03 9.27 -0.86
C ALA A 336 -6.23 9.66 0.61
N VAL A 337 -5.20 9.40 1.42
CA VAL A 337 -5.08 9.96 2.77
C VAL A 337 -4.34 11.28 2.66
N PRO A 338 -4.81 12.37 3.31
CA PRO A 338 -4.01 13.58 3.46
C PRO A 338 -2.70 13.30 4.23
N ALA A 339 -1.59 13.96 3.83
CA ALA A 339 -0.28 13.72 4.42
C ALA A 339 -0.20 14.08 5.91
N GLU A 340 -1.12 14.90 6.43
CA GLU A 340 -1.24 15.19 7.86
C GLU A 340 -1.38 13.92 8.71
N ALA A 341 -2.06 12.89 8.21
CA ALA A 341 -2.25 11.63 8.93
C ALA A 341 -0.93 10.89 9.21
N VAL A 342 0.12 11.13 8.41
CA VAL A 342 1.45 10.56 8.66
C VAL A 342 2.02 11.09 9.97
N PHE A 343 1.74 12.35 10.32
CA PHE A 343 2.23 12.98 11.54
C PHE A 343 1.58 12.42 12.81
N GLU A 344 0.40 11.78 12.71
CA GLU A 344 -0.23 11.07 13.84
C GLU A 344 0.66 9.92 14.36
N MET A 345 1.58 9.39 13.53
CA MET A 345 2.51 8.31 13.93
C MET A 345 3.80 8.83 14.60
N PHE A 346 3.98 10.14 14.76
CA PHE A 346 5.21 10.74 15.28
C PHE A 346 4.95 11.67 16.46
N SER A 347 5.96 11.83 17.32
CA SER A 347 5.90 12.81 18.39
C SER A 347 5.98 14.22 17.82
N LEU A 348 5.13 15.12 18.32
CA LEU A 348 5.16 16.53 17.94
C LEU A 348 6.36 17.23 18.60
N PRO A 349 7.08 18.11 17.88
CA PRO A 349 8.19 18.85 18.47
C PRO A 349 7.70 19.74 19.62
N GLY A 350 8.47 19.77 20.71
CA GLY A 350 8.17 20.61 21.89
C GLY A 350 7.16 20.03 22.87
N LEU A 351 6.43 18.96 22.53
CA LEU A 351 5.53 18.26 23.44
C LEU A 351 6.25 17.09 24.12
N VAL A 352 7.03 17.38 25.15
CA VAL A 352 7.51 16.34 26.07
C VAL A 352 6.36 16.01 27.03
N LEU A 353 5.53 15.03 26.67
CA LEU A 353 4.58 14.46 27.62
C LEU A 353 5.38 13.82 28.75
N LYS A 354 5.43 14.47 29.91
CA LYS A 354 5.97 13.87 31.13
C LYS A 354 5.18 12.58 31.37
N LYS A 355 5.84 11.42 31.27
CA LYS A 355 5.26 10.16 31.76
C LYS A 355 4.93 10.39 33.23
N GLY A 356 3.64 10.34 33.56
CA GLY A 356 3.18 10.29 34.94
C GLY A 356 3.92 9.15 35.65
N LYS A 357 4.50 9.47 36.81
CA LYS A 357 5.17 8.51 37.67
C LYS A 357 4.23 7.39 38.08
#